data_AF-W6NH21-F1
#
_entry.id   AF-W6NH21-F1
#
_cell.length_a   1.000
_cell.length_b   1.000
_cell.length_c   1.000
_cell.angle_alpha   90.00
_cell.angle_beta   90.00
_cell.angle_gamma   90.00
#
_symmetry.space_group_name_H-M   'P 1'
#
loop_
_entity.id
_entity.type
_entity.pdbx_description
1 polymer ?
#
loop_
_entity_poly.entity_id
_entity_poly.type
_entity_poly.pdbx_seq_one_letter_code
_entity_poly.pdbx_strand_id
1 'polypeptide(L)'
;MLVQAILVAISVFICVGGAELAGLTMLNRPIVIGSVVGLLLGDLNTGILIGASLEAVFMGVVNIGGAQAAEPGIATAVGVAFAIMVGGGAKVALTLAIPIGILGLQIKNLLYIFLVGFFAPVFDKLAARGEEHKIVTLHFGL
;
A
#
# COMPACT_ATOMS: atom_id res chain seq x y z
N MET A 1 -8.32 -10.13 17.18
CA MET A 1 -8.71 -9.08 16.23
C MET A 1 -7.76 -7.89 16.24
N LEU A 2 -7.52 -7.19 17.37
CA LEU A 2 -6.63 -6.01 17.38
C LEU A 2 -5.17 -6.32 16.98
N VAL A 3 -4.60 -7.42 17.49
CA VAL A 3 -3.23 -7.85 17.14
C VAL A 3 -3.09 -8.12 15.65
N GLN A 4 -4.06 -8.82 15.05
CA GLN A 4 -4.07 -9.12 13.61
C GLN A 4 -4.15 -7.84 12.78
N ALA A 5 -4.98 -6.87 13.18
CA ALA A 5 -5.06 -5.58 12.50
C ALA A 5 -3.73 -4.81 12.54
N ILE A 6 -3.02 -4.85 13.68
CA ILE A 6 -1.68 -4.24 13.82
C ILE A 6 -0.67 -4.95 12.90
N LEU A 7 -0.68 -6.28 12.86
CA LEU A 7 0.21 -7.05 11.98
C LEU A 7 -0.03 -6.75 10.50
N VAL A 8 -1.29 -6.62 10.09
CA VAL A 8 -1.65 -6.23 8.72
C VAL A 8 -1.19 -4.81 8.42
N ALA A 9 -1.38 -3.86 9.35
CA ALA A 9 -0.91 -2.49 9.20
C ALA A 9 0.63 -2.42 9.06
N ILE A 10 1.36 -3.19 9.87
CA ILE A 10 2.83 -3.31 9.77
C ILE A 10 3.24 -3.90 8.41
N SER A 11 2.53 -4.92 7.92
CA SER A 11 2.80 -5.50 6.60
C SER A 11 2.68 -4.46 5.49
N VAL A 12 1.60 -3.66 5.51
CA VAL A 12 1.38 -2.57 4.56
C VAL A 12 2.47 -1.50 4.70
N PHE A 13 2.83 -1.12 5.92
CA PHE A 13 3.88 -0.12 6.15
C PHE A 13 5.24 -0.57 5.60
N ILE A 14 5.65 -1.83 5.87
CA ILE A 14 6.92 -2.38 5.37
C ILE A 14 6.90 -2.49 3.85
N CYS A 15 5.82 -3.01 3.27
CA CYS A 15 5.79 -3.30 1.83
C CYS A 15 5.52 -2.05 1.00
N VAL A 16 4.47 -1.30 1.31
CA VAL A 16 4.08 -0.08 0.57
C VAL A 16 5.00 1.08 0.94
N GLY A 17 5.23 1.32 2.24
CA GLY A 17 6.15 2.36 2.68
C GLY A 17 7.59 2.08 2.24
N GLY A 18 8.04 0.82 2.34
CA GLY A 18 9.35 0.42 1.82
C GLY A 18 9.46 0.58 0.30
N ALA A 19 8.42 0.29 -0.47
CA ALA A 19 8.41 0.52 -1.91
C ALA A 19 8.55 2.01 -2.26
N GLU A 20 7.80 2.87 -1.59
CA GLU A 20 7.80 4.32 -1.87
C GLU A 20 9.12 4.98 -1.38
N LEU A 21 9.67 4.56 -0.24
CA LEU A 21 10.91 5.12 0.35
C LEU A 21 12.19 4.60 -0.33
N ALA A 22 12.21 3.36 -0.80
CA ALA A 22 13.42 2.71 -1.34
C ALA A 22 13.50 2.75 -2.88
N GLY A 23 12.73 3.62 -3.55
CA GLY A 23 12.84 3.83 -5.00
C GLY A 23 12.03 2.87 -5.86
N LEU A 24 10.76 2.63 -5.49
CA LEU A 24 9.79 1.82 -6.25
C LEU A 24 10.25 0.36 -6.47
N THR A 25 10.71 -0.28 -5.40
CA THR A 25 11.25 -1.66 -5.36
C THR A 25 10.24 -2.77 -5.69
N MET A 26 9.03 -2.43 -6.13
CA MET A 26 7.91 -3.35 -6.37
C MET A 26 7.47 -4.16 -5.14
N LEU A 27 7.89 -3.78 -3.92
CA LEU A 27 7.43 -4.43 -2.69
C LEU A 27 5.92 -4.24 -2.45
N ASN A 28 5.31 -3.23 -3.08
CA ASN A 28 3.88 -2.96 -3.04
C ASN A 28 3.04 -3.91 -3.92
N ARG A 29 3.66 -4.89 -4.60
CA ARG A 29 2.96 -5.86 -5.43
C ARG A 29 2.17 -6.87 -4.58
N PRO A 30 0.94 -7.23 -4.99
CA PRO A 30 0.10 -8.22 -4.31
C PRO A 30 0.81 -9.52 -3.91
N ILE A 31 1.68 -10.07 -4.75
CA ILE A 31 2.38 -11.31 -4.41
C ILE A 31 3.30 -11.17 -3.18
N VAL A 32 3.96 -10.02 -3.04
CA VAL A 32 4.87 -9.75 -1.91
C VAL A 32 4.05 -9.49 -0.65
N ILE A 33 3.06 -8.58 -0.74
CA ILE A 33 2.21 -8.22 0.40
C ILE A 33 1.42 -9.42 0.92
N GLY A 34 0.84 -10.22 0.03
CA GLY A 34 0.08 -11.40 0.42
C GLY A 34 0.94 -12.43 1.15
N SER A 35 2.19 -12.60 0.72
CA SER A 35 3.16 -13.47 1.39
C SER A 35 3.51 -12.96 2.80
N VAL A 36 3.78 -11.67 2.95
CA VAL A 36 4.12 -11.05 4.25
C VAL A 36 2.93 -11.12 5.21
N VAL A 37 1.73 -10.79 4.74
CA VAL A 37 0.52 -10.87 5.58
C VAL A 37 0.20 -12.31 5.97
N GLY A 38 0.29 -13.26 5.04
CA GLY A 38 0.11 -14.68 5.33
C GLY A 38 1.10 -15.19 6.38
N LEU A 39 2.37 -14.79 6.26
CA LEU A 39 3.41 -15.13 7.24
C LEU A 39 3.07 -14.61 8.65
N LEU A 40 2.70 -13.33 8.76
CA LEU A 40 2.38 -12.72 10.05
C LEU A 40 1.09 -13.26 10.68
N LEU A 41 0.13 -13.69 9.86
CA LEU A 41 -1.13 -14.29 10.33
C LEU A 41 -1.05 -15.81 10.56
N GLY A 42 0.08 -16.44 10.24
CA GLY A 42 0.34 -17.86 10.49
C GLY A 42 -0.12 -18.81 9.38
N ASP A 43 -0.55 -18.30 8.22
CA ASP A 43 -0.92 -19.10 7.05
C ASP A 43 -0.27 -18.53 5.78
N LEU A 44 1.00 -18.91 5.59
CA LEU A 44 1.78 -18.49 4.43
C LEU A 44 1.24 -19.04 3.11
N ASN A 45 0.75 -20.28 3.09
CA ASN A 45 0.26 -20.91 1.86
C ASN A 45 -0.96 -20.16 1.31
N THR A 46 -1.92 -19.86 2.17
CA THR A 46 -3.09 -19.06 1.79
C THR A 46 -2.68 -17.65 1.37
N GLY A 47 -1.73 -17.03 2.08
CA GLY A 47 -1.19 -15.71 1.72
C GLY A 47 -0.57 -15.65 0.32
N ILE A 48 0.27 -16.63 -0.04
CA ILE A 48 0.89 -16.71 -1.37
C ILE A 48 -0.15 -16.95 -2.46
N LEU A 49 -1.06 -17.90 -2.26
CA LEU A 49 -2.11 -18.25 -3.24
C LEU A 49 -3.01 -17.05 -3.55
N ILE A 50 -3.44 -16.34 -2.51
CA ILE A 50 -4.27 -15.15 -2.67
C ILE A 50 -3.47 -13.99 -3.24
N GLY A 51 -2.23 -13.79 -2.80
CA GLY A 51 -1.33 -12.77 -3.34
C GLY A 51 -1.12 -12.94 -4.85
N ALA A 52 -0.85 -14.17 -5.31
CA ALA A 52 -0.73 -14.48 -6.74
C ALA A 52 -2.05 -14.27 -7.50
N SER A 53 -3.19 -14.61 -6.89
CA SER A 53 -4.51 -14.40 -7.51
C SER A 53 -4.82 -12.91 -7.67
N LEU A 54 -4.51 -12.10 -6.65
CA LEU A 54 -4.70 -10.65 -6.69
C LEU A 54 -3.67 -9.96 -7.58
N GLU A 55 -2.46 -10.52 -7.73
CA GLU A 55 -1.47 -10.04 -8.69
C GLU A 55 -2.04 -10.09 -10.11
N ALA A 56 -2.69 -11.21 -10.49
CA ALA A 56 -3.33 -11.33 -11.80
C ALA A 56 -4.44 -10.28 -12.02
N VAL A 57 -5.18 -9.92 -10.97
CA VAL A 57 -6.23 -8.89 -11.01
C VAL A 57 -5.63 -7.49 -11.14
N PHE A 58 -4.55 -7.21 -10.41
CA PHE A 58 -3.91 -5.89 -10.36
C PHE A 58 -2.75 -5.73 -11.35
N MET A 59 -2.47 -6.71 -12.21
CA MET A 59 -1.39 -6.67 -13.19
C MET A 59 -1.51 -5.49 -14.16
N GLY A 60 -2.75 -5.10 -14.50
CA GLY A 60 -3.04 -3.92 -15.31
C GLY A 60 -3.14 -2.61 -14.53
N VAL A 61 -3.05 -2.64 -13.20
CA VAL A 61 -3.13 -1.45 -12.35
C VAL A 61 -1.72 -0.93 -12.12
N VAL A 62 -1.36 0.03 -12.96
CA VAL A 62 -0.12 0.79 -12.92
C VAL A 62 -0.44 2.28 -12.81
N ASN A 63 0.42 3.03 -12.11
CA ASN A 63 0.28 4.47 -12.01
C ASN A 63 0.84 5.11 -13.29
N ILE A 64 -0.03 5.73 -14.09
CA ILE A 64 0.39 6.46 -15.31
C ILE A 64 -0.07 7.91 -15.14
N GLY A 65 0.90 8.83 -15.07
CA GLY A 65 0.62 10.26 -14.96
C GLY A 65 -0.13 10.65 -13.68
N GLY A 66 0.06 9.92 -12.58
CA GLY A 66 -0.62 10.17 -11.31
C GLY A 66 -2.03 9.57 -11.21
N ALA A 67 -2.55 8.97 -12.30
CA ALA A 67 -3.82 8.28 -12.30
C ALA A 67 -3.63 6.78 -12.05
N GLN A 68 -4.42 6.24 -11.13
CA GLN A 68 -4.46 4.82 -10.78
C GLN A 68 -5.92 4.42 -10.59
N ALA A 69 -6.30 3.20 -10.98
CA ALA A 69 -7.70 2.75 -10.88
C ALA A 69 -8.07 2.25 -9.47
N ALA A 70 -7.10 1.71 -8.72
CA ALA A 70 -7.25 1.18 -7.38
C ALA A 70 -5.88 1.07 -6.70
N GLU A 71 -5.82 0.96 -5.38
CA GLU A 71 -4.57 0.73 -4.64
C GLU A 71 -4.35 -0.77 -4.31
N PRO A 72 -3.45 -1.49 -5.02
CA PRO A 72 -3.28 -2.93 -4.89
C PRO A 72 -2.73 -3.36 -3.53
N GLY A 73 -1.89 -2.53 -2.90
CA GLY A 73 -1.21 -2.93 -1.67
C GLY A 73 -2.18 -3.07 -0.50
N ILE A 74 -3.01 -2.05 -0.29
CA ILE A 74 -4.05 -2.04 0.73
C ILE A 74 -5.11 -3.11 0.43
N ALA A 75 -5.54 -3.23 -0.83
CA ALA A 75 -6.50 -4.24 -1.27
C ALA A 75 -6.03 -5.67 -0.92
N THR A 76 -4.78 -5.97 -1.20
CA THR A 76 -4.19 -7.29 -0.97
C THR A 76 -4.06 -7.58 0.51
N ALA A 77 -3.52 -6.64 1.28
CA ALA A 77 -3.28 -6.88 2.71
C ALA A 77 -4.58 -7.17 3.46
N VAL A 78 -5.62 -6.37 3.20
CA VAL A 78 -6.92 -6.56 3.83
C VAL A 78 -7.62 -7.80 3.28
N GLY A 79 -7.58 -8.04 1.96
CA GLY A 79 -8.19 -9.21 1.34
C GLY A 79 -7.63 -10.55 1.86
N VAL A 80 -6.30 -10.65 1.97
CA VAL A 80 -5.61 -11.82 2.54
C VAL A 80 -5.97 -12.00 4.02
N ALA A 81 -5.93 -10.91 4.79
CA ALA A 81 -6.27 -10.96 6.21
C ALA A 81 -7.69 -11.48 6.46
N PHE A 82 -8.68 -10.97 5.71
CA PHE A 82 -10.06 -11.45 5.82
C PHE A 82 -10.23 -12.89 5.36
N ALA A 83 -9.55 -13.30 4.28
CA ALA A 83 -9.63 -14.67 3.82
C ALA A 83 -9.08 -15.68 4.84
N ILE A 84 -7.98 -15.34 5.52
CA ILE A 84 -7.38 -16.16 6.58
C ILE A 84 -8.26 -16.15 7.85
N MET A 85 -8.74 -14.98 8.27
CA MET A 85 -9.51 -14.83 9.51
C MET A 85 -10.93 -15.41 9.43
N VAL A 86 -11.59 -15.30 8.28
CA VAL A 86 -12.99 -15.72 8.08
C VAL A 86 -13.08 -17.13 7.46
N GLY A 87 -11.97 -17.68 6.97
CA GLY A 87 -11.92 -19.02 6.36
C GLY A 87 -12.56 -19.10 4.97
N GLY A 88 -12.60 -17.98 4.25
CA GLY A 88 -13.27 -17.86 2.95
C GLY A 88 -12.38 -18.05 1.71
N GLY A 89 -11.07 -18.23 1.92
CA GLY A 89 -10.08 -18.44 0.86
C GLY A 89 -10.04 -17.32 -0.19
N ALA A 90 -9.58 -17.66 -1.40
CA ALA A 90 -9.36 -16.69 -2.48
C ALA A 90 -10.65 -15.99 -2.96
N LYS A 91 -11.80 -16.66 -2.89
CA LYS A 91 -13.08 -16.09 -3.34
C LYS A 91 -13.47 -14.86 -2.50
N VAL A 92 -13.36 -14.96 -1.18
CA VAL A 92 -13.66 -13.83 -0.28
C VAL A 92 -12.66 -12.69 -0.50
N ALA A 93 -11.37 -13.02 -0.61
CA ALA A 93 -10.34 -12.02 -0.88
C ALA A 93 -10.61 -11.23 -2.18
N LEU A 94 -10.90 -11.91 -3.30
CA LEU A 94 -11.18 -11.25 -4.58
C LEU A 94 -12.42 -10.35 -4.50
N THR A 95 -13.49 -10.80 -3.84
CA THR A 95 -14.72 -10.00 -3.73
C THR A 95 -14.53 -8.72 -2.94
N LEU A 96 -13.65 -8.74 -1.93
CA LEU A 96 -13.38 -7.58 -1.07
C LEU A 96 -12.26 -6.68 -1.63
N ALA A 97 -11.30 -7.25 -2.36
CA ALA A 97 -10.10 -6.55 -2.79
C ALA A 97 -10.40 -5.34 -3.69
N ILE A 98 -11.34 -5.46 -4.65
CA ILE A 98 -11.65 -4.36 -5.57
C ILE A 98 -12.26 -3.15 -4.84
N PRO A 99 -13.38 -3.29 -4.09
CA PRO A 99 -13.94 -2.16 -3.34
C PRO A 99 -12.95 -1.52 -2.36
N ILE A 100 -12.17 -2.35 -1.65
CA ILE A 100 -11.19 -1.88 -0.67
C ILE A 100 -10.03 -1.15 -1.36
N GLY A 101 -9.57 -1.63 -2.51
CA GLY A 101 -8.52 -0.97 -3.28
C GLY A 101 -8.94 0.40 -3.79
N ILE A 102 -10.20 0.54 -4.23
CA ILE A 102 -10.75 1.83 -4.66
C ILE A 102 -10.84 2.79 -3.47
N LEU A 103 -11.42 2.35 -2.35
CA LEU A 103 -11.52 3.18 -1.14
C LEU A 103 -10.14 3.56 -0.59
N GLY A 104 -9.21 2.62 -0.56
CA GLY A 104 -7.83 2.84 -0.14
C GLY A 104 -7.12 3.88 -1.00
N LEU A 105 -7.34 3.86 -2.31
CA LEU A 105 -6.81 4.87 -3.22
C LEU A 105 -7.39 6.26 -2.91
N GLN A 106 -8.70 6.38 -2.67
CA GLN A 106 -9.31 7.67 -2.34
C GLN A 106 -8.75 8.24 -1.04
N ILE A 107 -8.53 7.39 -0.02
CA ILE A 107 -7.90 7.79 1.24
C ILE A 107 -6.45 8.22 1.00
N LYS A 108 -5.67 7.44 0.24
CA LYS A 108 -4.28 7.80 -0.13
C LYS A 108 -4.23 9.17 -0.82
N ASN A 109 -5.10 9.40 -1.80
CA ASN A 109 -5.15 10.66 -2.54
C ASN A 109 -5.52 11.84 -1.65
N LEU A 110 -6.50 11.69 -0.75
CA LEU A 110 -6.84 12.72 0.22
C LEU A 110 -5.64 13.05 1.12
N LEU A 111 -4.98 12.02 1.68
CA LEU A 111 -3.78 12.22 2.50
C LEU A 111 -2.69 12.95 1.72
N TYR A 112 -2.44 12.60 0.47
CA TYR A 112 -1.42 13.24 -0.35
C TYR A 112 -1.77 14.71 -0.66
N ILE A 113 -3.03 15.01 -0.99
CA ILE A 113 -3.46 16.38 -1.25
C ILE A 113 -3.33 17.24 0.03
N PHE A 114 -3.79 16.74 1.17
CA PHE A 114 -3.77 17.51 2.42
C PHE A 114 -2.37 17.63 3.03
N LEU A 115 -1.58 16.55 3.04
CA LEU A 115 -0.23 16.55 3.62
C LEU A 115 0.79 17.14 2.64
N VAL A 116 0.91 16.58 1.44
CA VAL A 116 1.94 17.03 0.48
C VAL A 116 1.56 18.36 -0.16
N GLY A 117 0.29 18.52 -0.55
CA GLY A 117 -0.18 19.73 -1.22
C GLY A 117 -0.04 20.99 -0.35
N PHE A 118 -0.27 20.89 0.95
CA PHE A 118 -0.10 22.04 1.86
C PHE A 118 1.36 22.47 2.03
N PHE A 119 2.30 21.54 1.90
CA PHE A 119 3.74 21.80 2.02
C PHE A 119 4.43 22.14 0.70
N ALA A 120 3.74 22.01 -0.45
CA ALA A 120 4.29 22.38 -1.76
C ALA A 120 4.89 23.81 -1.82
N PRO A 121 4.24 24.87 -1.28
CA PRO A 121 4.82 26.21 -1.28
C PRO A 121 6.05 26.33 -0.37
N VAL A 122 6.22 25.43 0.60
CA VAL A 122 7.40 25.40 1.47
C VAL A 122 8.60 24.87 0.69
N PHE A 123 8.41 23.84 -0.14
CA PHE A 123 9.45 23.34 -1.04
C PHE A 123 9.97 24.44 -1.98
N ASP A 124 9.07 25.22 -2.60
CA ASP A 124 9.45 26.33 -3.48
C ASP A 124 10.29 27.39 -2.75
N LYS A 125 9.91 27.74 -1.51
CA LYS A 125 10.65 28.71 -0.68
C LYS A 125 12.03 28.20 -0.29
N LEU A 126 12.16 26.92 0.03
CA LEU A 126 13.44 26.30 0.38
C LEU A 126 14.37 26.23 -0.84
N ALA A 127 13.82 25.89 -2.02
CA ALA A 127 14.56 25.85 -3.27
C ALA A 127 15.08 27.23 -3.67
N ALA A 128 14.25 28.28 -3.56
CA ALA A 128 14.66 29.66 -3.84
C ALA A 128 15.79 30.17 -2.92
N ARG A 129 15.93 29.58 -1.72
CA ARG A 129 17.00 29.91 -0.75
C ARG A 129 18.23 29.02 -0.87
N GLY A 130 18.22 28.02 -1.75
CA GLY A 130 19.30 27.03 -1.86
C GLY A 130 19.46 26.14 -0.62
N GLU A 131 18.42 25.96 0.18
CA GLU A 131 18.48 25.18 1.44
C GLU A 131 18.26 23.67 1.21
N GLU A 132 19.13 23.04 0.42
CA GLU A 132 19.01 21.64 -0.01
C GLU A 132 18.80 20.65 1.15
N HIS A 133 19.53 20.81 2.25
CA HIS A 133 19.40 19.94 3.43
C HIS A 133 17.99 19.98 4.06
N LYS A 134 17.31 21.12 4.00
CA LYS A 134 15.95 21.25 4.53
C LYS A 134 14.92 20.65 3.58
N ILE A 135 15.18 20.68 2.28
CA ILE A 135 14.34 19.99 1.28
C ILE A 135 14.37 18.49 1.52
N VAL A 136 15.55 17.91 1.71
CA VAL A 136 15.70 16.47 1.99
C VAL A 136 15.03 16.09 3.32
N THR A 137 15.27 16.87 4.38
CA THR A 137 14.65 16.62 5.68
C THR A 137 13.12 16.70 5.59
N LEU A 138 12.58 17.66 4.85
CA LEU A 138 11.15 17.79 4.65
C LEU A 138 10.58 16.66 3.79
N HIS A 139 11.31 16.19 2.77
CA HIS A 139 10.89 15.08 1.93
C HIS A 139 10.71 13.76 2.70
N PHE A 140 11.64 13.45 3.61
CA PHE A 140 11.55 12.23 4.44
C PHE A 140 10.75 12.41 5.73
N GLY A 141 10.50 13.66 6.16
CA GLY A 141 9.75 13.96 7.38
C GLY A 141 8.24 14.10 7.18
N LEU A 142 7.78 14.12 5.93
CA LEU A 142 6.37 14.26 5.53
C LEU A 142 5.76 12.88 5.19
#